data_AF-A0A7X9II07-F1
#
_entry.id   AF-A0A7X9II07-F1
#
_cell.length_a   1.000
_cell.length_b   1.000
_cell.length_c   1.000
_cell.angle_alpha   90.00
_cell.angle_beta   90.00
_cell.angle_gamma   90.00
#
_symmetry.space_group_name_H-M   'P 1'
#
loop_
_entity.id
_entity.type
_entity.pdbx_description
1 polymer ?
#
loop_
_entity_poly.entity_id
_entity_poly.type
_entity_poly.pdbx_seq_one_letter_code
_entity_poly.pdbx_strand_id
1 'polypeptide(L)'
;MSSESSKGNNPVLWEKLLNELEDKLQLGLLDRLRRVAAYHFEGDILILEPGTDQDREYFKGKAINQTLRLFAEKVAKVEKVRID
;
A
#
# COMPACT_ATOMS: atom_id res chain seq x y z
N MET A 1 4.30 -13.14 23.42
CA MET A 1 3.19 -12.84 22.50
C MET A 1 3.35 -11.39 22.11
N SER A 2 4.00 -11.12 20.98
CA SER A 2 4.32 -9.74 20.57
C SER A 2 3.14 -9.20 19.77
N SER A 3 2.56 -8.11 20.25
CA SER A 3 1.39 -7.44 19.70
C SER A 3 1.62 -7.04 18.23
N GLU A 4 1.00 -7.74 17.28
CA GLU A 4 0.93 -7.38 15.85
C GLU A 4 -0.01 -6.19 15.58
N SER A 5 0.00 -5.18 16.45
CA SER A 5 -0.95 -4.08 16.41
C SER A 5 -0.21 -2.76 16.27
N SER A 6 0.04 -2.35 15.03
CA SER A 6 0.01 -0.94 14.55
C SER A 6 0.90 -0.64 13.32
N LYS A 7 1.17 -1.59 12.42
CA LYS A 7 1.76 -1.22 11.10
C LYS A 7 0.89 -0.21 10.33
N GLY A 8 -0.39 -0.12 10.64
CA GLY A 8 -1.26 0.85 9.98
C GLY A 8 -2.65 0.89 10.57
N ASN A 9 -3.49 1.76 10.00
CA ASN A 9 -4.91 1.79 10.31
C ASN A 9 -5.70 0.97 9.27
N ASN A 10 -6.88 0.47 9.65
CA ASN A 10 -7.76 -0.31 8.76
C ASN A 10 -7.11 -1.56 8.13
N PRO A 11 -6.64 -2.55 8.94
CA PRO A 11 -6.00 -3.77 8.42
C PRO A 11 -6.89 -4.57 7.46
N VAL A 12 -8.21 -4.48 7.59
CA VAL A 12 -9.16 -5.13 6.67
C VAL A 12 -9.07 -4.55 5.25
N LEU A 13 -8.89 -3.23 5.10
CA LEU A 13 -8.71 -2.62 3.78
C LEU A 13 -7.34 -2.94 3.20
N TRP A 14 -6.33 -3.00 4.08
CA TRP A 14 -4.98 -3.41 3.72
C TRP A 14 -4.94 -4.84 3.17
N GLU A 15 -5.51 -5.80 3.88
CA GLU A 15 -5.59 -7.19 3.40
C GLU A 15 -6.33 -7.30 2.08
N LYS A 16 -7.45 -6.59 1.91
CA LYS A 16 -8.17 -6.56 0.62
C LYS A 16 -7.30 -6.01 -0.52
N LEU A 17 -6.50 -4.98 -0.27
CA LEU A 17 -5.59 -4.42 -1.26
C LEU A 17 -4.51 -5.44 -1.67
N LEU A 18 -3.91 -6.12 -0.68
CA LEU A 18 -2.91 -7.16 -0.94
C LEU A 18 -3.52 -8.34 -1.73
N ASN A 19 -4.71 -8.79 -1.37
CA ASN A 19 -5.40 -9.88 -2.06
C ASN A 19 -5.73 -9.52 -3.51
N GLU A 20 -6.21 -8.30 -3.76
CA GLU A 20 -6.48 -7.86 -5.13
C GLU A 20 -5.20 -7.82 -5.99
N LEU A 21 -4.06 -7.42 -5.41
CA LEU A 21 -2.78 -7.45 -6.11
C LEU A 21 -2.30 -8.88 -6.40
N GLU A 22 -2.53 -9.80 -5.46
CA GLU A 22 -2.25 -11.23 -5.63
C GLU A 22 -3.11 -11.83 -6.75
N ASP A 23 -4.41 -11.57 -6.75
CA ASP A 23 -5.36 -12.00 -7.78
C ASP A 23 -5.01 -11.48 -9.18
N LYS A 24 -4.42 -10.28 -9.27
CA LYS A 24 -3.94 -9.68 -10.53
C LYS A 24 -2.49 -9.99 -10.87
N LEU A 25 -1.85 -10.89 -10.12
CA LEU A 25 -0.46 -11.32 -10.31
C LEU A 25 0.52 -10.14 -10.30
N GLN A 26 0.22 -9.07 -9.55
CA GLN A 26 1.09 -7.90 -9.37
C GLN A 26 2.14 -8.17 -8.28
N LEU A 27 2.85 -9.29 -8.39
CA LEU A 27 3.68 -9.85 -7.31
C LEU A 27 4.81 -8.90 -6.88
N GLY A 28 5.44 -8.19 -7.83
CA GLY A 28 6.51 -7.24 -7.52
C GLY A 28 6.05 -6.03 -6.68
N LEU A 29 4.79 -5.60 -6.83
CA LEU A 29 4.17 -4.55 -6.02
C LEU A 29 3.71 -5.10 -4.68
N LEU A 30 3.10 -6.29 -4.69
CA LEU A 30 2.65 -7.02 -3.50
C LEU A 30 3.79 -7.23 -2.49
N ASP A 31 4.94 -7.75 -2.95
CA ASP A 31 6.10 -8.03 -2.10
C ASP A 31 6.65 -6.77 -1.42
N ARG A 32 6.59 -5.64 -2.12
CA ARG A 32 7.02 -4.34 -1.60
C ARG A 32 6.03 -3.76 -0.60
N LEU A 33 4.73 -3.91 -0.85
CA LEU A 33 3.71 -3.48 0.10
C LEU A 33 3.78 -4.30 1.39
N ARG A 34 3.97 -5.61 1.34
CA ARG A 34 4.09 -6.45 2.56
C ARG A 34 5.23 -6.00 3.49
N ARG A 35 6.29 -5.39 2.94
CA ARG A 35 7.45 -4.90 3.70
C ARG A 35 7.47 -3.40 3.98
N VAL A 36 6.38 -2.66 3.73
CA VAL A 36 6.29 -1.26 4.19
C VAL A 36 6.47 -1.19 5.70
N ALA A 37 7.07 -0.10 6.17
CA ALA A 37 7.20 0.19 7.59
C ALA A 37 5.83 0.48 8.18
N ALA A 38 5.06 1.35 7.51
CA ALA A 38 3.69 1.67 7.90
C ALA A 38 2.77 1.99 6.70
N TYR A 39 1.46 1.95 6.95
CA TYR A 39 0.42 2.36 6.01
C TYR A 39 -0.75 3.05 6.71
N HIS A 40 -1.34 4.07 6.08
CA HIS A 40 -2.52 4.75 6.62
C HIS A 40 -3.53 5.10 5.52
N PHE A 41 -4.79 4.77 5.76
CA PHE A 41 -5.95 5.24 5.00
C PHE A 41 -6.54 6.45 5.72
N GLU A 42 -6.40 7.63 5.12
CA GLU A 42 -6.91 8.91 5.62
C GLU A 42 -7.85 9.54 4.59
N GLY A 43 -9.17 9.39 4.78
CA GLY A 43 -10.15 9.91 3.83
C GLY A 43 -9.97 9.30 2.43
N ASP A 44 -9.64 10.15 1.45
CA ASP A 44 -9.35 9.78 0.06
C ASP A 44 -7.87 9.46 -0.21
N ILE A 45 -7.02 9.34 0.82
CA ILE A 45 -5.58 9.18 0.66
C ILE A 45 -5.08 7.88 1.30
N LEU A 46 -4.31 7.09 0.54
CA LEU A 46 -3.45 6.04 1.07
C LEU A 46 -2.03 6.60 1.26
N ILE A 47 -1.58 6.65 2.50
CA ILE A 47 -0.22 7.02 2.88
C ILE A 47 0.58 5.73 3.07
N LEU A 48 1.75 5.65 2.45
CA LEU A 48 2.69 4.56 2.66
C LEU A 48 4.00 5.10 3.20
N GLU A 49 4.52 4.44 4.23
CA GLU A 49 5.86 4.65 4.75
C GLU A 49 6.75 3.48 4.30
N PRO A 50 7.61 3.68 3.29
CA PRO A 50 8.50 2.63 2.79
C PRO A 50 9.52 2.20 3.84
N GLY A 51 9.83 0.91 3.92
CA GLY A 51 10.85 0.39 4.86
C GLY A 51 12.29 0.71 4.45
N THR A 52 12.52 1.13 3.20
CA THR A 52 13.84 1.45 2.66
C THR A 52 13.76 2.58 1.62
N ASP A 53 14.87 3.29 1.39
CA ASP A 53 14.95 4.31 0.33
C ASP A 53 14.73 3.72 -1.07
N GLN A 54 15.13 2.46 -1.28
CA GLN A 54 14.87 1.77 -2.55
C GLN A 54 13.37 1.54 -2.79
N ASP A 55 12.62 1.21 -1.74
CA ASP A 55 11.17 1.07 -1.83
C ASP A 55 10.49 2.42 -2.01
N ARG A 56 10.99 3.47 -1.36
CA ARG A 56 10.53 4.84 -1.57
C ARG A 56 10.62 5.27 -3.03
N GLU A 57 11.78 5.10 -3.64
CA GLU A 57 11.97 5.47 -5.06
C GLU A 57 11.15 4.59 -6.00
N TYR A 58 10.97 3.30 -5.67
CA TYR A 58 10.06 2.43 -6.40
C TYR A 58 8.62 2.94 -6.38
N PHE A 59 8.07 3.27 -5.20
CA PHE A 59 6.69 3.73 -5.07
C PHE A 59 6.44 5.13 -5.64
N LYS A 60 7.48 5.98 -5.71
CA LYS A 60 7.42 7.27 -6.42
C LYS A 60 7.42 7.12 -7.94
N GLY A 61 7.79 5.96 -8.47
CA GLY A 61 7.73 5.70 -9.91
C GLY A 61 6.31 5.91 -10.45
N LYS A 62 6.16 6.78 -11.46
CA LYS A 62 4.85 7.21 -11.98
C LYS A 62 3.89 6.04 -12.29
N ALA A 63 4.39 5.01 -12.97
CA ALA A 63 3.60 3.83 -13.31
C ALA A 63 3.20 3.02 -12.06
N ILE A 64 4.12 2.87 -11.10
CA ILE A 64 3.86 2.17 -9.84
C ILE A 64 2.82 2.91 -9.01
N ASN A 65 2.99 4.21 -8.84
CA ASN A 65 2.07 5.05 -8.09
C ASN A 65 0.66 5.03 -8.70
N GLN A 66 0.56 5.14 -10.04
CA GLN A 66 -0.71 5.06 -10.75
C GLN A 66 -1.38 3.69 -10.58
N THR A 67 -0.63 2.59 -10.73
CA THR A 67 -1.15 1.23 -10.55
C THR A 67 -1.64 1.03 -9.12
N LEU A 68 -0.84 1.38 -8.12
CA LEU A 68 -1.21 1.30 -6.71
C LEU A 68 -2.47 2.12 -6.42
N ARG A 69 -2.58 3.34 -6.96
CA ARG A 69 -3.76 4.18 -6.83
C ARG A 69 -5.01 3.50 -7.39
N LEU A 70 -4.96 2.90 -8.57
CA LEU A 70 -6.10 2.21 -9.17
C LEU A 70 -6.59 1.04 -8.30
N PHE A 71 -5.67 0.27 -7.73
CA PHE A 71 -6.02 -0.83 -6.83
C PHE A 71 -6.60 -0.33 -5.51
N ALA A 72 -5.99 0.70 -4.93
CA ALA A 72 -6.45 1.29 -3.69
C ALA A 72 -7.80 2.00 -3.87
N GLU A 73 -8.05 2.64 -5.00
CA GLU A 73 -9.34 3.24 -5.37
C GLU A 73 -10.44 2.16 -5.43
N LYS A 74 -10.17 1.04 -6.10
CA LYS A 74 -11.09 -0.10 -6.21
C LYS A 74 -11.48 -0.66 -4.84
N VAL A 75 -10.52 -0.76 -3.92
CA VAL A 75 -10.68 -1.47 -2.64
C VAL A 75 -11.16 -0.55 -1.50
N ALA A 76 -10.63 0.65 -1.45
CA ALA A 76 -10.76 1.57 -0.31
C ALA A 76 -11.34 2.94 -0.69
N LYS A 77 -11.69 3.17 -1.98
CA LYS A 77 -12.18 4.46 -2.49
C LYS A 77 -11.21 5.63 -2.25
N VAL A 78 -9.90 5.35 -2.19
CA VAL A 78 -8.88 6.39 -2.15
C VAL A 78 -8.62 6.95 -3.56
N GLU A 79 -8.48 8.26 -3.67
CA GLU A 79 -8.20 8.98 -4.91
C GLU A 79 -6.71 9.29 -5.07
N LYS A 80 -5.93 9.22 -3.99
CA LYS A 80 -4.50 9.60 -3.96
C LYS A 80 -3.67 8.60 -3.18
N VAL A 81 -2.40 8.48 -3.59
CA VAL A 81 -1.37 7.74 -2.85
C VAL A 81 -0.23 8.70 -2.52
N ARG A 82 0.10 8.83 -1.23
CA ARG A 82 1.22 9.64 -0.72
C ARG A 82 2.33 8.72 -0.21
N ILE A 83 3.56 9.02 -0.56
CA ILE A 83 4.75 8.29 -0.09
C ILE A 83 5.47 9.22 0.89
N ASP A 84 5.43 8.89 2.18
CA ASP A 84 6.06 9.65 3.27
C ASP A 84 7.52 9.23 3.46
#